data_AF-A0A1J5H332-F1
#
_entry.id   AF-A0A1J5H332-F1
#
_cell.length_a   1.000
_cell.length_b   1.000
_cell.length_c   1.000
_cell.angle_alpha   90.00
_cell.angle_beta   90.00
_cell.angle_gamma   90.00
#
_symmetry.space_group_name_H-M   'P 1'
#
loop_
_entity.id
_entity.type
_entity.pdbx_description
1 polymer ?
#
loop_
_entity_poly.entity_id
_entity_poly.type
_entity_poly.pdbx_seq_one_letter_code
_entity_poly.pdbx_strand_id
1 'polypeptide(L)'
;MTHSFKTGLSFGLTSGIITTLGLIVGLHAGSATRMTILGGILTIAIADAFSDALGIHISEESENVHTNKEIWLTTYYTFFAKFISALIFILPFLFLPLFYAVAICILWGVFSLIIFNYFLAKEQNENPIKVISEHLFISFLVIIITNFVGRLVANFS
;
A
#
# COMPACT_ATOMS: atom_id res chain seq x y z
N MET A 1 -16.27 -1.24 14.34
CA MET A 1 -15.11 -2.10 14.67
C MET A 1 -14.44 -1.58 15.94
N THR A 2 -13.54 -2.32 16.60
CA THR A 2 -12.69 -1.74 17.65
C THR A 2 -11.77 -0.68 17.03
N HIS A 3 -11.42 0.37 17.79
CA HIS A 3 -10.58 1.47 17.31
C HIS A 3 -9.26 0.94 16.69
N SER A 4 -8.54 0.10 17.44
CA SER A 4 -7.26 -0.49 17.01
C SER A 4 -7.34 -1.24 15.68
N PHE A 5 -8.42 -1.98 15.46
CA PHE A 5 -8.63 -2.69 14.20
C PHE A 5 -8.83 -1.72 13.05
N LYS A 6 -9.67 -0.71 13.25
CA LYS A 6 -10.01 0.27 12.21
C LYS A 6 -8.79 1.09 11.81
N THR A 7 -8.05 1.61 12.78
CA THR A 7 -6.86 2.43 12.54
C THR A 7 -5.79 1.61 11.80
N GLY A 8 -5.41 0.46 12.35
CA GLY A 8 -4.31 -0.31 11.78
C GLY A 8 -4.63 -0.93 10.42
N LEU A 9 -5.84 -1.49 10.25
CA LEU A 9 -6.23 -2.11 8.99
C LEU A 9 -6.40 -1.09 7.87
N SER A 10 -7.08 0.03 8.13
CA SER A 10 -7.37 1.04 7.10
C SER A 10 -6.09 1.70 6.59
N PHE A 11 -5.18 2.04 7.52
CA PHE A 11 -3.88 2.60 7.18
C PHE A 11 -3.02 1.58 6.43
N GLY A 12 -2.84 0.38 6.99
CA GLY A 12 -1.95 -0.64 6.42
C GLY A 12 -2.38 -1.13 5.04
N LEU A 13 -3.68 -1.32 4.79
CA LEU A 13 -4.20 -1.71 3.47
C LEU A 13 -3.97 -0.60 2.44
N THR A 14 -4.35 0.64 2.76
CA THR A 14 -4.29 1.76 1.82
C THR A 14 -2.84 2.11 1.49
N SER A 15 -1.98 2.25 2.50
CA SER A 15 -0.56 2.57 2.29
C SER A 15 0.18 1.41 1.61
N GLY A 16 -0.10 0.16 1.99
CA GLY A 16 0.51 -1.02 1.38
C GLY A 16 0.22 -1.13 -0.13
N ILE A 17 -1.02 -0.85 -0.55
CA ILE A 17 -1.40 -0.84 -1.97
C ILE A 17 -0.67 0.29 -2.72
N ILE A 18 -0.73 1.52 -2.21
CA ILE A 18 -0.18 2.69 -2.91
C ILE A 18 1.34 2.57 -3.05
N THR A 19 2.05 2.22 -1.97
CA THR A 19 3.52 2.06 -1.99
C THR A 19 3.95 0.95 -2.95
N THR A 20 3.27 -0.21 -2.91
CA THR A 20 3.63 -1.35 -3.77
C THR A 20 3.36 -1.05 -5.24
N LEU A 21 2.24 -0.39 -5.57
CA LEU A 21 1.96 0.08 -6.93
C LEU A 21 3.00 1.07 -7.42
N GLY A 22 3.34 2.06 -6.60
CA GLY A 22 4.36 3.06 -6.91
C GLY A 22 5.69 2.41 -7.24
N LEU A 23 6.13 1.46 -6.42
CA LEU A 23 7.35 0.68 -6.62
C LEU A 23 7.29 -0.13 -7.92
N ILE A 24 6.24 -0.91 -8.14
CA ILE A 24 6.09 -1.76 -9.33
C ILE A 24 6.17 -0.92 -10.60
N VAL A 25 5.40 0.17 -10.66
CA VAL A 25 5.34 1.03 -11.84
C VAL A 25 6.67 1.74 -12.07
N GLY A 26 7.30 2.25 -11.01
CA GLY A 26 8.59 2.92 -11.11
C GLY A 26 9.70 1.99 -11.58
N LEU A 27 9.81 0.80 -10.99
CA LEU A 27 10.78 -0.22 -11.42
C LEU A 27 10.52 -0.67 -12.85
N HIS A 28 9.26 -0.93 -13.21
CA HIS A 28 8.91 -1.34 -14.57
C HIS A 28 9.29 -0.25 -15.60
N ALA A 29 9.03 1.02 -15.28
CA ALA A 29 9.42 2.15 -16.11
C ALA A 29 10.94 2.32 -16.23
N GLY A 30 11.68 1.92 -15.19
CA GLY A 30 13.14 1.84 -15.15
C GLY A 30 13.73 0.62 -15.87
N SER A 31 12.96 -0.06 -16.72
CA SER A 31 13.37 -1.29 -17.43
C SER A 31 13.80 -2.44 -16.52
N ALA A 32 13.28 -2.49 -15.29
CA ALA A 32 13.63 -3.54 -14.34
C ALA A 32 13.13 -4.92 -14.79
N THR A 33 13.91 -5.95 -14.47
CA THR A 33 13.52 -7.34 -14.71
C THR A 33 12.43 -7.80 -13.73
N ARG A 34 11.76 -8.91 -14.05
CA ARG A 34 10.80 -9.57 -13.12
C ARG A 34 11.44 -9.82 -11.75
N MET A 35 12.69 -10.28 -11.71
CA MET A 35 13.38 -10.60 -10.45
C MET A 35 13.64 -9.35 -9.61
N THR A 36 14.00 -8.24 -10.25
CA THR A 36 14.19 -6.95 -9.58
C THR A 36 12.88 -6.44 -8.97
N ILE A 37 11.76 -6.57 -9.68
CA ILE A 37 10.44 -6.16 -9.16
C ILE A 37 10.01 -7.06 -8.00
N LEU A 38 10.16 -8.38 -8.11
CA LEU A 38 9.84 -9.32 -7.02
C LEU A 38 10.71 -9.07 -5.78
N GLY A 39 12.01 -8.87 -5.96
CA GLY A 39 12.92 -8.50 -4.88
C GLY A 39 12.50 -7.18 -4.22
N GLY A 40 12.18 -6.16 -5.03
CA GLY A 40 11.66 -4.90 -4.55
C GLY A 40 10.39 -5.04 -3.71
N ILE A 41 9.39 -5.78 -4.21
CA ILE A 41 8.13 -6.02 -3.48
C ILE A 41 8.40 -6.71 -2.14
N LEU A 42 9.23 -7.75 -2.11
CA LEU A 42 9.54 -8.47 -0.87
C LEU A 42 10.30 -7.60 0.14
N THR A 43 11.31 -6.87 -0.32
CA THR A 43 12.09 -5.99 0.55
C THR A 43 11.24 -4.87 1.12
N ILE A 44 10.42 -4.20 0.29
CA ILE A 44 9.55 -3.13 0.77
C ILE A 44 8.44 -3.68 1.67
N ALA A 45 7.84 -4.84 1.34
CA ALA A 45 6.80 -5.45 2.16
C ALA A 45 7.28 -5.67 3.60
N ILE A 46 8.54 -6.09 3.78
CA ILE A 46 9.13 -6.30 5.12
C ILE A 46 9.48 -4.94 5.75
N ALA A 47 10.36 -4.17 5.12
CA ALA A 47 10.92 -2.96 5.72
C ALA A 47 9.85 -1.90 5.99
N ASP A 48 8.96 -1.66 5.02
CA ASP A 48 7.90 -0.66 5.09
C ASP A 48 6.82 -1.09 6.07
N ALA A 49 6.43 -2.38 6.12
CA ALA A 49 5.43 -2.84 7.09
C ALA A 49 5.91 -2.71 8.54
N PHE A 50 7.18 -3.02 8.83
CA PHE A 50 7.75 -2.80 10.17
C PHE A 50 7.86 -1.32 10.51
N SER A 51 8.35 -0.50 9.57
CA SER A 51 8.49 0.94 9.78
C SER A 51 7.15 1.62 10.08
N ASP A 52 6.12 1.34 9.28
CA ASP A 52 4.79 1.91 9.46
C ASP A 52 4.06 1.38 10.69
N ALA A 53 4.20 0.08 11.00
CA ALA A 53 3.61 -0.47 12.22
C ALA A 53 4.21 0.19 13.48
N LEU A 54 5.52 0.41 13.49
CA LEU A 54 6.19 1.15 14.57
C LEU A 54 5.77 2.63 14.57
N GLY A 55 5.63 3.26 13.41
CA GLY A 55 5.13 4.64 13.30
C GLY A 55 3.74 4.81 13.92
N ILE A 56 2.81 3.89 13.60
CA ILE A 56 1.47 3.88 14.21
C ILE A 56 1.54 3.53 15.71
N HIS A 57 2.42 2.62 16.12
CA HIS A 57 2.64 2.31 17.54
C HIS A 57 2.99 3.57 18.34
N ILE A 58 3.99 4.32 17.86
CA ILE A 58 4.46 5.54 18.51
C ILE A 58 3.39 6.63 18.47
N SER A 59 2.61 6.73 17.38
CA SER A 59 1.48 7.65 17.27
C SER A 59 0.45 7.38 18.37
N GLU A 60 0.01 6.13 18.53
CA GLU A 60 -0.99 5.74 19.53
C GLU A 60 -0.47 5.88 20.96
N GLU A 61 0.82 5.59 21.20
CA GLU A 61 1.49 5.82 22.49
C GLU A 61 1.54 7.31 22.84
N SER A 62 1.79 8.17 21.85
CA SER A 62 1.91 9.62 22.03
C SER A 62 0.58 10.29 22.37
N GLU A 63 -0.56 9.73 21.95
CA GLU A 63 -1.88 10.26 22.30
C GLU A 63 -2.19 10.08 23.80
N ASN A 64 -1.55 9.11 24.47
CA ASN A 64 -1.69 8.85 25.91
C ASN A 64 -3.15 8.67 26.40
N VAL A 65 -4.04 8.23 25.50
CA VAL A 65 -5.44 7.90 25.77
C VAL A 65 -5.75 6.42 25.59
N HIS A 66 -4.86 5.67 24.90
CA HIS A 66 -5.03 4.26 24.60
C HIS A 66 -4.29 3.37 25.59
N THR A 67 -4.87 2.21 25.88
CA THR A 67 -4.22 1.20 26.71
C THR A 67 -3.07 0.54 25.96
N ASN A 68 -2.06 0.04 26.69
CA ASN A 68 -0.93 -0.69 26.10
C ASN A 68 -1.41 -1.86 25.19
N LYS A 69 -2.49 -2.53 25.58
CA LYS A 69 -3.11 -3.60 24.77
C LYS A 69 -3.67 -3.07 23.44
N GLU A 70 -4.33 -1.93 23.44
CA GLU A 70 -4.88 -1.30 22.23
C GLU A 70 -3.76 -0.86 21.29
N ILE A 71 -2.71 -0.24 21.82
CA ILE A 71 -1.54 0.21 21.04
C ILE A 71 -0.93 -0.98 20.29
N TRP A 72 -0.62 -2.08 20.99
CA TRP A 72 -0.06 -3.28 20.37
C TRP A 72 -1.00 -3.92 19.36
N LEU A 73 -2.30 -3.96 19.63
CA LEU A 73 -3.28 -4.44 18.66
C LEU A 73 -3.25 -3.59 17.38
N THR A 74 -3.22 -2.26 17.50
CA THR A 74 -3.12 -1.35 16.34
C THR A 74 -1.83 -1.65 15.55
N THR A 75 -0.70 -1.81 16.24
CA THR A 75 0.59 -2.18 15.62
C THR A 75 0.51 -3.48 14.82
N TYR A 76 -0.04 -4.54 15.41
CA TYR A 76 -0.16 -5.83 14.72
C TYR A 76 -1.09 -5.72 13.52
N TYR A 77 -2.23 -5.04 13.64
CA TYR A 77 -3.14 -4.85 12.52
C TYR A 77 -2.49 -4.06 11.40
N THR A 78 -1.75 -2.98 11.70
CA THR A 78 -0.98 -2.23 10.71
C THR A 78 0.04 -3.11 10.00
N PHE A 79 0.86 -3.84 10.77
CA PHE A 79 1.90 -4.70 10.23
C PHE A 79 1.32 -5.73 9.26
N PHE A 80 0.34 -6.52 9.71
CA PHE A 80 -0.22 -7.60 8.89
C PHE A 80 -1.01 -7.06 7.70
N ALA A 81 -1.78 -5.98 7.86
CA ALA A 81 -2.51 -5.37 6.76
C ALA A 81 -1.56 -4.89 5.67
N LYS A 82 -0.46 -4.22 6.04
CA LYS A 82 0.52 -3.70 5.08
C LYS A 82 1.38 -4.80 4.46
N PHE A 83 1.86 -5.73 5.27
CA PHE A 83 2.67 -6.86 4.79
C PHE A 83 1.89 -7.74 3.82
N ILE A 84 0.68 -8.17 4.19
CA ILE A 84 -0.13 -9.06 3.36
C ILE A 84 -0.63 -8.34 2.10
N SER A 85 -1.05 -7.07 2.21
CA SER A 85 -1.49 -6.32 1.03
C SER A 85 -0.37 -6.18 -0.01
N ALA A 86 0.87 -5.93 0.41
CA ALA A 86 2.02 -5.89 -0.49
C ALA A 86 2.32 -7.26 -1.13
N LEU A 87 2.29 -8.35 -0.35
CA LEU A 87 2.56 -9.71 -0.86
C LEU A 87 1.56 -10.18 -1.91
N ILE A 88 0.30 -9.75 -1.85
CA ILE A 88 -0.71 -10.11 -2.87
C ILE A 88 -0.28 -9.67 -4.27
N PHE A 89 0.47 -8.57 -4.39
CA PHE A 89 0.97 -8.08 -5.68
C PHE A 89 2.04 -8.98 -6.31
N ILE A 90 2.57 -9.97 -5.60
CA ILE A 90 3.48 -10.97 -6.17
C ILE A 90 2.72 -11.92 -7.11
N LEU A 91 1.45 -12.22 -6.81
CA LEU A 91 0.69 -13.26 -7.52
C LEU A 91 0.66 -13.06 -9.05
N PRO A 92 0.36 -11.86 -9.60
CA PRO A 92 0.38 -11.67 -11.06
C PRO A 92 1.75 -11.98 -11.70
N PHE A 93 2.86 -11.71 -11.02
CA PHE A 93 4.21 -11.94 -11.57
C PHE A 93 4.61 -13.43 -11.61
N LEU A 94 3.96 -14.28 -10.82
CA LEU A 94 4.20 -15.72 -10.83
C LEU A 94 3.59 -16.40 -12.06
N PHE A 95 2.45 -15.90 -12.54
CA PHE A 95 1.65 -16.56 -13.57
C PHE A 95 1.67 -15.85 -14.93
N LEU A 96 2.03 -14.56 -14.98
CA LEU A 96 1.87 -13.74 -16.18
C LEU A 96 3.18 -13.17 -16.72
N PRO A 97 3.27 -12.90 -18.03
CA PRO A 97 4.35 -12.09 -18.59
C PRO A 97 4.40 -10.70 -17.94
N LEU A 98 5.61 -10.12 -17.86
CA LEU A 98 5.88 -8.90 -17.09
C LEU A 98 4.89 -7.76 -17.37
N PHE A 99 4.64 -7.46 -18.65
CA PHE A 99 3.72 -6.40 -19.04
C PHE A 99 2.29 -6.63 -18.50
N TYR A 100 1.75 -7.85 -18.66
CA TYR A 100 0.42 -8.20 -18.17
C TYR A 100 0.36 -8.26 -16.64
N ALA A 101 1.42 -8.71 -15.97
CA ALA A 101 1.50 -8.72 -14.51
C ALA A 101 1.36 -7.29 -13.95
N VAL A 102 2.11 -6.33 -14.50
CA VAL A 102 2.03 -4.92 -14.08
C VAL A 102 0.64 -4.33 -14.33
N ALA A 103 0.05 -4.58 -15.51
CA ALA A 103 -1.30 -4.11 -15.82
C ALA A 103 -2.35 -4.66 -14.83
N ILE A 104 -2.28 -5.95 -14.50
CA ILE A 104 -3.19 -6.55 -13.52
C ILE A 104 -2.94 -6.01 -12.12
N CYS A 105 -1.70 -5.77 -11.71
CA CYS A 105 -1.40 -5.12 -10.44
C CYS A 105 -2.06 -3.75 -10.35
N ILE A 106 -1.96 -2.91 -11.38
CA ILE A 106 -2.61 -1.59 -11.41
C ILE A 106 -4.13 -1.72 -11.26
N LEU A 107 -4.76 -2.60 -12.05
CA LEU A 107 -6.21 -2.83 -11.97
C LEU A 107 -6.62 -3.34 -10.60
N TRP A 108 -5.91 -4.32 -10.06
CA TRP A 108 -6.16 -4.90 -8.74
C TRP A 108 -6.02 -3.87 -7.63
N GLY A 109 -4.98 -3.04 -7.66
CA GLY A 109 -4.75 -2.04 -6.63
C GLY A 109 -5.78 -0.92 -6.67
N VAL A 110 -6.13 -0.42 -7.86
CA VAL A 110 -7.22 0.57 -8.02
C VAL A 110 -8.56 -0.01 -7.53
N PHE A 111 -8.89 -1.24 -7.93
CA PHE A 111 -10.11 -1.92 -7.50
C PHE A 111 -10.15 -2.13 -5.98
N SER A 112 -9.05 -2.59 -5.39
CA SER A 112 -8.91 -2.79 -3.95
C SER A 112 -9.06 -1.47 -3.19
N LEU A 113 -8.44 -0.38 -3.67
CA LEU A 113 -8.59 0.95 -3.06
C LEU A 113 -10.05 1.42 -3.10
N ILE A 114 -10.77 1.23 -4.20
CA ILE A 114 -12.19 1.61 -4.31
C ILE A 114 -13.02 0.84 -3.27
N ILE A 115 -12.83 -0.48 -3.21
CA ILE A 115 -13.58 -1.34 -2.28
C ILE A 115 -13.31 -0.97 -0.83
N PHE A 116 -12.04 -0.88 -0.44
CA PHE A 116 -11.69 -0.61 0.95
C PHE A 116 -12.12 0.79 1.39
N ASN A 117 -11.93 1.80 0.54
CA ASN A 117 -12.35 3.17 0.87
C ASN A 117 -13.87 3.33 0.88
N TYR A 118 -14.60 2.57 0.06
CA TYR A 118 -16.06 2.54 0.14
C TYR A 118 -16.55 2.04 1.50
N PHE A 119 -16.00 0.91 1.98
CA PHE A 119 -16.37 0.35 3.27
C PHE A 119 -15.95 1.26 4.43
N LEU A 120 -14.75 1.84 4.35
CA LEU A 120 -14.24 2.78 5.36
C LEU A 120 -15.13 4.01 5.49
N ALA A 121 -15.48 4.64 4.37
CA ALA A 121 -16.34 5.82 4.36
C ALA A 121 -17.73 5.52 4.91
N LYS A 122 -18.30 4.36 4.55
CA LYS A 122 -19.59 3.92 5.08
C LYS A 122 -19.54 3.70 6.60
N GLU A 123 -18.45 3.17 7.14
CA GLU A 123 -18.28 3.01 8.59
C GLU A 123 -18.02 4.35 9.31
N GLN A 124 -17.45 5.33 8.61
CA GLN A 124 -17.21 6.69 9.15
C GLN A 124 -18.42 7.63 8.97
N ASN A 125 -19.52 7.18 8.36
CA ASN A 125 -20.65 8.03 7.94
C ASN A 125 -20.22 9.21 7.05
N GLU A 126 -19.13 9.04 6.30
CA GLU A 126 -18.59 10.01 5.36
C GLU A 126 -19.09 9.71 3.95
N ASN A 127 -18.98 10.69 3.05
CA ASN A 127 -19.33 10.48 1.64
C ASN A 127 -18.31 9.54 0.96
N PRO A 128 -18.71 8.32 0.50
CA PRO A 128 -17.77 7.38 -0.09
C PRO A 128 -17.07 7.88 -1.35
N ILE A 129 -17.78 8.67 -2.17
CA ILE A 129 -17.21 9.22 -3.41
C ILE A 129 -16.06 10.17 -3.09
N LYS A 130 -16.21 11.00 -2.04
CA LYS A 130 -15.16 11.92 -1.60
C LYS A 130 -13.90 11.16 -1.18
N VAL A 131 -14.02 10.22 -0.24
CA VAL A 131 -12.89 9.44 0.30
C VAL A 131 -12.21 8.61 -0.79
N ILE A 132 -12.98 7.97 -1.67
CA ILE A 132 -12.43 7.20 -2.79
C ILE A 132 -11.68 8.13 -3.76
N SER A 133 -12.24 9.29 -4.07
CA SER A 133 -11.62 10.24 -5.01
C SER A 133 -10.28 10.78 -4.50
N GLU A 134 -10.17 11.09 -3.20
CA GLU A 134 -8.94 11.56 -2.56
C GLU A 134 -7.83 10.50 -2.63
N HIS A 135 -8.12 9.27 -2.21
CA HIS A 135 -7.13 8.20 -2.22
C HIS A 135 -6.72 7.75 -3.62
N LEU A 136 -7.68 7.69 -4.56
CA LEU A 136 -7.35 7.41 -5.96
C LEU A 136 -6.50 8.52 -6.57
N PHE A 137 -6.80 9.78 -6.29
CA PHE A 137 -6.00 10.90 -6.78
C PHE A 137 -4.55 10.81 -6.28
N ILE A 138 -4.34 10.55 -4.99
CA ILE A 138 -3.01 10.35 -4.42
C ILE A 138 -2.32 9.13 -5.06
N SER A 139 -3.04 8.02 -5.24
CA SER A 139 -2.50 6.82 -5.88
C SER A 139 -2.06 7.08 -7.33
N PHE A 140 -2.86 7.81 -8.11
CA PHE A 140 -2.49 8.20 -9.47
C PHE A 140 -1.28 9.13 -9.50
N LEU A 141 -1.19 10.10 -8.58
CA LEU A 141 0.00 10.95 -8.46
C LEU A 141 1.24 10.12 -8.18
N VAL A 142 1.18 9.18 -7.22
CA VAL A 142 2.29 8.28 -6.91
C VAL A 142 2.70 7.48 -8.15
N ILE A 143 1.75 6.85 -8.85
CA ILE A 143 2.00 6.08 -10.07
C ILE A 143 2.68 6.93 -11.16
N ILE A 144 2.18 8.15 -11.40
CA ILE A 144 2.73 9.04 -12.43
C ILE A 144 4.14 9.48 -12.07
N ILE A 145 4.35 9.92 -10.82
CA ILE A 145 5.64 10.42 -10.34
C ILE A 145 6.67 9.28 -10.36
N THR A 146 6.34 8.10 -9.84
CA THR A 146 7.30 6.98 -9.85
C THR A 146 7.56 6.47 -11.26
N ASN A 147 6.59 6.49 -12.18
CA ASN A 147 6.82 6.19 -13.59
C ASN A 147 7.84 7.15 -14.21
N PHE A 148 7.66 8.46 -13.99
CA PHE A 148 8.57 9.48 -14.51
C PHE A 148 9.98 9.32 -13.94
N VAL A 149 10.08 9.15 -12.61
CA VAL A 149 11.37 8.91 -11.93
C VAL A 149 12.05 7.65 -12.46
N GLY A 150 11.30 6.56 -12.65
CA GLY A 150 11.82 5.32 -13.22
C GLY A 150 12.41 5.51 -14.62
N ARG A 151 11.69 6.18 -15.52
CA ARG A 151 12.21 6.50 -16.86
C ARG A 151 13.44 7.41 -16.82
N LEU A 152 13.42 8.40 -15.94
CA LEU A 152 14.54 9.33 -15.76
C LEU A 152 15.80 8.57 -15.35
N VAL A 153 15.69 7.64 -14.40
CA VAL A 153 16.82 6.80 -13.97
C VAL A 153 17.32 5.90 -15.10
N ALA A 154 16.42 5.31 -15.90
CA ALA A 154 16.80 4.47 -17.04
C ALA A 154 17.56 5.23 -18.15
N ASN A 155 17.45 6.56 -18.24
CA ASN A 155 18.26 7.34 -19.18
C ASN A 155 19.74 7.42 -18.76
N PHE A 156 20.07 7.06 -17.52
CA PHE A 156 21.45 7.04 -17.00
C PHE A 156 22.11 5.65 -17.05
N SER A 157 21.40 4.62 -17.52
CA SER A 157 21.90 3.24 -17.68
C SER A 157 22.21 2.91 -19.13
#